data_AF-Q8ZXY2-F1
#
_entry.id   AF-Q8ZXY2-F1
#
_cell.length_a   1.000
_cell.length_b   1.000
_cell.length_c   1.000
_cell.angle_alpha   90.00
_cell.angle_beta   90.00
_cell.angle_gamma   90.00
#
_symmetry.space_group_name_H-M   'P 1'
#
loop_
_entity.id
_entity.type
_entity.pdbx_description
1 polymer ?
#
loop_
_entity_poly.entity_id
_entity_poly.type
_entity_poly.pdbx_seq_one_letter_code
_entity_poly.pdbx_strand_id
1 'polypeptide(L)' 'MRLAEYNVVITKEIGMPAYYALRSKGVKILLAEGKTLREVLERAKKGELKEFPPEMAHEPRHHH' A
#
# COMPACT_ATOMS: atom_id res chain seq x y z
N MET A 1 -3.49 -10.32 -21.87
CA MET A 1 -3.71 -10.39 -20.41
C MET A 1 -4.16 -9.00 -19.96
N ARG A 2 -5.40 -8.83 -19.50
CA ARG A 2 -5.90 -7.52 -19.03
C ARG A 2 -5.55 -7.41 -17.55
N LEU A 3 -4.63 -6.52 -17.20
CA LEU A 3 -4.33 -6.25 -15.80
C LEU A 3 -5.56 -5.59 -15.17
N ALA A 4 -5.94 -6.02 -13.97
CA ALA A 4 -7.01 -5.37 -13.24
C ALA A 4 -6.62 -3.92 -12.92
N GLU A 5 -7.56 -3.00 -13.11
CA GLU A 5 -7.39 -1.60 -12.72
C GLU A 5 -7.65 -1.50 -11.22
N TYR A 6 -6.64 -1.06 -10.47
CA TYR A 6 -6.72 -0.86 -9.04
C TYR A 6 -6.50 0.61 -8.71
N ASN A 7 -7.42 1.21 -7.97
CA ASN A 7 -7.30 2.60 -7.52
C ASN A 7 -6.57 2.72 -6.17
N VAL A 8 -6.50 1.63 -5.41
CA VAL A 8 -5.96 1.60 -4.04
C VAL A 8 -5.15 0.34 -3.79
N VAL A 9 -4.02 0.47 -3.11
CA VAL A 9 -3.22 -0.61 -2.52
C VAL A 9 -3.17 -0.41 -1.01
N ILE A 10 -3.47 -1.44 -0.23
CA ILE A 10 -3.41 -1.41 1.23
C ILE A 10 -2.32 -2.37 1.68
N THR A 11 -1.29 -1.89 2.37
CA THR A 11 -0.13 -2.72 2.74
C THR A 11 0.49 -2.32 4.08
N LYS A 12 1.13 -3.27 4.76
CA LYS A 12 1.99 -3.03 5.93
C LYS A 12 3.36 -2.48 5.53
N GLU A 13 3.86 -2.92 4.39
CA GLU A 13 5.21 -2.70 3.93
C GLU A 13 5.24 -2.61 2.40
N ILE A 14 6.11 -1.77 1.88
CA ILE A 14 6.33 -1.64 0.45
C ILE A 14 7.75 -1.17 0.18
N GLY A 15 8.37 -1.77 -0.84
CA GLY A 15 9.67 -1.33 -1.32
C GLY A 15 9.57 0.00 -2.07
N MET A 16 10.65 0.79 -2.00
CA MET A 16 10.74 2.10 -2.65
C MET A 16 10.37 2.08 -4.16
N PRO A 17 10.81 1.09 -4.97
CA PRO A 17 10.45 1.06 -6.40
C PRO A 17 8.94 0.88 -6.63
N ALA A 18 8.30 0.01 -5.84
CA ALA A 18 6.86 -0.24 -5.96
C ALA A 18 6.04 0.97 -5.48
N TYR A 19 6.48 1.62 -4.41
CA TYR A 19 5.85 2.85 -3.90
C TYR A 19 5.77 3.92 -5.00
N TYR A 20 6.89 4.23 -5.64
CA TYR A 20 6.92 5.25 -6.70
C TYR A 20 6.19 4.83 -7.97
N ALA A 21 6.29 3.56 -8.38
CA ALA A 21 5.61 3.06 -9.57
C ALA A 21 4.07 3.08 -9.44
N LEU A 22 3.54 2.87 -8.24
CA LEU A 22 2.10 2.94 -7.96
C LEU A 22 1.62 4.40 -7.82
N ARG A 23 2.37 5.23 -7.08
CA ARG A 23 2.08 6.67 -6.92
C ARG A 23 2.05 7.40 -8.27
N SER A 24 3.00 7.13 -9.17
CA SER A 24 3.06 7.78 -10.49
C SER A 24 1.88 7.43 -11.40
N LYS A 25 1.20 6.31 -11.12
CA LYS A 25 -0.03 5.88 -11.79
C LYS A 25 -1.31 6.39 -11.11
N GLY A 26 -1.19 7.22 -10.08
CA GLY A 26 -2.33 7.74 -9.32
C GLY A 26 -2.98 6.72 -8.37
N VAL A 27 -2.31 5.59 -8.10
CA VAL A 27 -2.82 4.59 -7.14
C VAL A 27 -2.60 5.11 -5.72
N LYS A 28 -3.66 5.14 -4.92
CA LYS A 28 -3.57 5.52 -3.50
C LYS A 28 -2.97 4.37 -2.70
N ILE A 29 -1.96 4.64 -1.89
CA ILE A 29 -1.32 3.63 -1.05
C ILE A 29 -1.71 3.91 0.40
N LEU A 30 -2.36 2.96 1.04
CA LEU A 30 -2.84 3.07 2.42
C LEU A 30 -2.06 2.12 3.34
N LEU A 31 -1.80 2.57 4.56
CA LEU A 31 -1.19 1.74 5.59
C LEU A 31 -2.22 0.75 6.15
N ALA A 32 -1.89 -0.53 6.11
CA ALA A 32 -2.73 -1.60 6.64
C ALA A 32 -2.74 -1.58 8.18
N GLU A 33 -3.53 -0.70 8.80
CA GLU A 33 -3.63 -0.64 10.25
C GLU A 33 -4.70 -1.63 10.78
N GLY A 34 -4.30 -2.87 11.06
CA GLY A 34 -5.14 -3.88 11.69
C GLY A 34 -4.37 -5.19 11.91
N LYS A 35 -4.99 -6.16 12.60
CA LYS A 35 -4.46 -7.51 12.78
C LYS A 35 -4.97 -8.49 11.73
N THR A 36 -6.18 -8.26 11.22
CA THR A 36 -6.81 -9.14 10.23
C THR A 36 -7.22 -8.37 8.98
N LEU A 37 -7.33 -9.08 7.85
CA LEU A 37 -7.85 -8.51 6.61
C LEU A 37 -9.24 -7.89 6.82
N ARG A 38 -10.09 -8.54 7.62
CA ARG A 38 -11.44 -8.07 7.91
C ARG A 38 -11.42 -6.70 8.59
N GLU A 39 -10.62 -6.53 9.63
CA GLU A 39 -10.47 -5.25 10.32
C GLU A 39 -9.96 -4.16 9.37
N VAL A 40 -8.94 -4.46 8.57
CA VAL A 40 -8.35 -3.51 7.63
C VAL A 40 -9.38 -3.06 6.59
N LEU A 41 -10.17 -3.99 6.04
CA LEU A 41 -11.23 -3.66 5.09
C LEU A 41 -12.36 -2.84 5.72
N GLU A 42 -12.77 -3.16 6.94
CA GLU A 42 -13.79 -2.37 7.65
C GLU A 42 -13.32 -0.94 7.93
N ARG A 43 -12.06 -0.75 8.31
CA ARG A 43 -11.46 0.59 8.47
C ARG A 43 -11.30 1.32 7.14
N ALA A 44 -10.96 0.60 6.07
CA ALA A 44 -10.86 1.17 4.72
C ALA A 44 -12.22 1.70 4.24
N LYS A 45 -13.30 0.93 4.44
CA LYS A 45 -14.68 1.36 4.09
C LYS A 45 -15.10 2.63 4.83
N LYS A 46 -14.62 2.82 6.06
CA LYS A 46 -14.88 4.01 6.88
C LYS A 46 -13.96 5.20 6.57
N GLY A 47 -12.94 5.02 5.73
CA GLY A 47 -11.95 6.07 5.44
C GLY A 47 -10.96 6.33 6.58
N GLU A 48 -10.80 5.38 7.51
CA GLU A 48 -9.98 5.52 8.72
C GLU A 48 -8.51 5.12 8.53
N LEU A 49 -8.16 4.54 7.38
CA LEU A 49 -6.78 4.19 7.06
C LEU A 49 -6.02 5.43 6.57
N LYS A 50 -4.80 5.60 7.10
CA LYS A 50 -3.88 6.66 6.69
C LYS A 50 -3.22 6.32 5.36
N GLU A 51 -2.75 7.36 4.66
CA GLU A 51 -1.82 7.16 3.54
C GLU A 51 -0.53 6.52 4.04
N PHE A 52 0.06 5.68 3.19
CA PHE A 52 1.33 5.04 3.49
C PHE A 52 2.45 6.10 3.54
N PRO A 53 3.17 6.23 4.67
CA PRO A 53 4.20 7.25 4.82
C PRO A 53 5.40 6.98 3.89
N PRO A 54 5.87 7.95 3.10
CA PRO A 54 7.04 7.76 2.23
C PRO A 54 8.29 7.27 2.98
N GLU A 55 8.48 7.71 4.22
CA GLU A 55 9.61 7.35 5.09
C GLU A 55 9.60 5.88 5.53
N MET A 56 8.46 5.19 5.43
CA MET A 56 8.34 3.76 5.70
C MET A 56 8.60 2.89 4.46
N ALA A 57 8.70 3.51 3.28
CA ALA A 57 9.10 2.77 2.08
C ALA A 57 10.59 2.45 2.18
N HIS A 58 10.94 1.18 2.07
CA HIS A 58 12.30 0.72 2.31
C HIS A 58 12.97 0.28 1.01
N GLU A 59 14.30 0.38 0.96
CA GLU A 59 15.06 -0.28 -0.10
C GLU A 59 15.07 -1.79 0.12
N PRO A 60 14.95 -2.60 -0.95
CA PRO A 60 15.08 -4.04 -0.83
C PRO A 60 16.48 -4.37 -0.29
N ARG A 61 16.54 -5.05 0.86
CA ARG A 61 17.79 -5.61 1.36
C ARG A 61 18.16 -6.80 0.47
N HIS A 62 19.04 -6.59 -0.49
CA HIS A 62 19.66 -7.66 -1.24
C HIS A 62 20.63 -8.41 -0.30
N HIS A 63 20.15 -9.52 0.27
CA HIS A 63 21.05 -10.52 0.84
C HIS A 63 21.75 -11.20 -0.34
N HIS A 64 23.03 -10.84 -0.54
CA HIS A 64 23.96 -11.51 -1.46
C HIS A 64 24.25 -12.94 -0.99
#